data_AF-A0A521YCZ5-F1
#
_entry.id   AF-A0A521YCZ5-F1
#
_cell.length_a   1.000
_cell.length_b   1.000
_cell.length_c   1.000
_cell.angle_alpha   90.00
_cell.angle_beta   90.00
_cell.angle_gamma   90.00
#
_symmetry.space_group_name_H-M   'P 1'
#
loop_
_entity.id
_entity.type
_entity.pdbx_description
1 polymer ?
#
loop_
_entity_poly.entity_id
_entity_poly.type
_entity_poly.pdbx_seq_one_letter_code
_entity_poly.pdbx_strand_id
1 'polypeptide(L)'
;MAKGRPASLLTLLIFLTGLAILGQVSFIAANYLANGLIDTLTSSSIFAITWYYPAILLPIIQVIVIQLVLYVLLIAILWYLTQAIGNLFFLRQSSLRLLGIFLWMMAAIDIFAVNSYRFPDSLFSQFIRLPDAALIIIIAISSTLLLIAILLAGVRLIRHRMILLGISAIL
;
A
#
# COMPACT_ATOMS: atom_id res chain seq x y z
N MET A 1 -17.92 9.67 -31.94
CA MET A 1 -17.86 9.61 -30.47
C MET A 1 -16.95 8.46 -30.06
N ALA A 2 -15.72 8.74 -29.62
CA ALA A 2 -14.77 7.71 -29.22
C ALA A 2 -15.24 7.02 -27.94
N LYS A 3 -15.58 5.72 -28.03
CA LYS A 3 -15.80 4.84 -26.87
C LYS A 3 -14.43 4.61 -26.20
N GLY A 4 -14.04 5.50 -25.30
CA GLY A 4 -12.90 5.30 -24.43
C GLY A 4 -13.12 4.04 -23.59
N ARG A 5 -12.32 2.99 -23.83
CA ARG A 5 -12.36 1.77 -23.02
C ARG A 5 -11.98 2.17 -21.58
N PRO A 6 -12.84 1.95 -20.57
CA PRO A 6 -12.46 2.25 -19.19
C PRO A 6 -11.28 1.34 -18.82
N ALA A 7 -10.20 1.94 -18.33
CA ALA A 7 -9.03 1.21 -17.84
C ALA A 7 -9.49 0.07 -16.91
N SER A 8 -8.95 -1.13 -17.12
CA SER A 8 -9.30 -2.27 -16.27
C SER A 8 -8.91 -1.95 -14.82
N LEU A 9 -9.71 -2.42 -13.85
CA LEU A 9 -9.44 -2.21 -12.42
C LEU A 9 -8.01 -2.64 -12.06
N LEU A 10 -7.53 -3.72 -12.69
CA LEU A 10 -6.15 -4.19 -12.57
C LEU A 10 -5.15 -3.14 -13.06
N THR A 11 -5.34 -2.56 -14.24
CA THR A 11 -4.45 -1.54 -14.82
C THR A 11 -4.39 -0.29 -13.94
N LEU A 12 -5.52 0.13 -13.39
CA LEU A 12 -5.59 1.29 -12.49
C LEU A 12 -4.84 1.01 -11.17
N LEU A 13 -5.03 -0.18 -10.59
CA LEU A 13 -4.31 -0.59 -9.37
C LEU A 13 -2.81 -0.73 -9.61
N ILE A 14 -2.40 -1.29 -10.75
CA ILE A 14 -0.97 -1.38 -11.12
C ILE A 14 -0.37 0.03 -11.24
N PHE A 15 -1.05 0.96 -11.89
CA PHE A 15 -0.56 2.33 -12.07
C PHE A 15 -0.43 3.08 -10.74
N LEU A 16 -1.47 3.00 -9.90
CA LEU A 16 -1.48 3.61 -8.57
C LEU A 16 -0.40 3.01 -7.66
N THR A 17 -0.15 1.70 -7.75
CA THR A 17 0.95 1.06 -7.03
C THR A 17 2.32 1.45 -7.57
N GLY A 18 2.48 1.63 -8.88
CA GLY A 18 3.71 2.18 -9.46
C GLY A 18 4.05 3.56 -8.89
N LEU A 19 3.05 4.42 -8.72
CA LEU A 19 3.21 5.72 -8.06
C LEU A 19 3.60 5.59 -6.58
N ALA A 20 3.01 4.63 -5.85
CA ALA A 20 3.36 4.37 -4.45
C ALA A 20 4.80 3.85 -4.28
N ILE A 21 5.27 2.97 -5.18
CA ILE A 21 6.65 2.48 -5.21
C ILE A 21 7.62 3.63 -5.47
N LEU A 22 7.36 4.48 -6.48
CA LEU A 22 8.20 5.64 -6.75
C LEU A 22 8.25 6.59 -5.54
N GLY A 23 7.13 6.75 -4.84
CA GLY A 23 7.07 7.49 -3.59
C GLY A 23 7.97 6.88 -2.50
N GLN A 24 7.86 5.57 -2.26
CA GLN A 24 8.65 4.92 -1.21
C GLN A 24 10.12 4.73 -1.55
N VAL A 25 10.50 4.52 -2.80
CA VAL A 25 11.91 4.53 -3.23
C VAL A 25 12.50 5.92 -3.00
N SER A 26 11.74 6.98 -3.29
CA SER A 26 12.15 8.36 -2.96
C SER A 26 12.27 8.57 -1.44
N PHE A 27 11.43 7.89 -0.65
CA PHE A 27 11.45 7.94 0.83
C PHE A 27 12.62 7.18 1.44
N ILE A 28 12.94 5.97 0.96
CA ILE A 28 14.10 5.20 1.39
C ILE A 28 15.36 5.92 0.96
N ALA A 29 15.41 6.44 -0.27
CA ALA A 29 16.49 7.32 -0.68
C ALA A 29 16.63 8.45 0.32
N ALA A 30 15.57 9.16 0.68
CA ALA A 30 15.63 10.23 1.69
C ALA A 30 16.08 9.76 3.09
N ASN A 31 15.64 8.58 3.56
CA ASN A 31 15.99 8.04 4.88
C ASN A 31 17.42 7.49 4.95
N TYR A 32 17.89 6.88 3.88
CA TYR A 32 19.27 6.40 3.73
C TYR A 32 20.22 7.58 3.51
N LEU A 33 19.76 8.61 2.78
CA LEU A 33 20.38 9.94 2.65
C LEU A 33 20.35 10.76 3.96
N ALA A 34 19.60 10.35 4.98
CA ALA A 34 19.57 11.03 6.28
C ALA A 34 20.44 10.32 7.34
N ASN A 35 20.36 8.97 7.44
CA ASN A 35 21.00 8.24 8.55
C ASN A 35 22.41 7.70 8.25
N GLY A 36 22.76 7.46 6.98
CA GLY A 36 24.13 7.09 6.58
C GLY A 36 24.89 8.25 5.95
N LEU A 37 24.18 9.23 5.42
CA LEU A 37 24.78 10.32 4.65
C LEU A 37 25.28 11.48 5.50
N ILE A 38 24.83 11.72 6.73
CA ILE A 38 25.46 12.79 7.54
C ILE A 38 26.92 12.44 7.85
N ASP A 39 27.21 11.17 8.17
CA ASP A 39 28.57 10.71 8.43
C ASP A 39 29.39 10.47 7.14
N THR A 40 28.73 10.15 6.01
CA THR A 40 29.41 9.89 4.73
C THR A 40 29.53 11.14 3.83
N LEU A 41 28.59 12.12 3.90
CA LEU A 41 28.64 13.42 3.21
C LEU A 41 29.65 14.37 3.82
N THR A 42 29.79 14.37 5.15
CA THR A 42 30.78 15.22 5.82
C THR A 42 32.20 14.75 5.55
N SER A 43 32.38 13.49 5.15
CA SER A 43 33.69 12.89 4.93
C SER A 43 34.01 12.54 3.47
N SER A 44 33.05 12.46 2.54
CA SER A 44 33.38 12.02 1.17
C SER A 44 32.34 12.26 0.06
N SER A 45 32.85 12.51 -1.16
CA SER A 45 32.08 12.74 -2.38
C SER A 45 31.33 11.49 -2.82
N ILE A 46 30.02 11.45 -2.52
CA ILE A 46 29.12 10.31 -2.71
C ILE A 46 29.21 9.67 -4.09
N PHE A 47 29.28 10.45 -5.16
CA PHE A 47 29.28 9.88 -6.51
C PHE A 47 30.49 8.99 -6.82
N ALA A 48 31.63 9.23 -6.16
CA ALA A 48 32.85 8.48 -6.38
C ALA A 48 32.89 7.16 -5.58
N ILE A 49 32.25 7.09 -4.42
CA ILE A 49 32.40 5.94 -3.50
C ILE A 49 31.37 4.83 -3.77
N THR A 50 30.17 5.17 -4.20
CA THR A 50 29.11 4.19 -4.49
C THR A 50 29.51 3.20 -5.60
N TRP A 51 30.40 3.62 -6.51
CA TRP A 51 30.93 2.77 -7.58
C TRP A 51 32.05 1.83 -7.11
N TYR A 52 32.78 2.21 -6.07
CA TYR A 52 33.93 1.45 -5.55
C TYR A 52 33.56 0.46 -4.44
N TYR A 53 32.42 0.66 -3.75
CA TYR A 53 31.96 -0.22 -2.68
C TYR A 53 30.55 -0.76 -2.96
N PRO A 54 30.42 -1.75 -3.88
CA PRO A 54 29.13 -2.33 -4.26
C PRO A 54 28.41 -3.02 -3.10
N ALA A 55 29.12 -3.35 -2.02
CA ALA A 55 28.54 -3.87 -0.78
C ALA A 55 27.49 -2.91 -0.16
N ILE A 56 27.61 -1.59 -0.40
CA ILE A 56 26.67 -0.57 0.08
C ILE A 56 25.36 -0.59 -0.73
N LEU A 57 25.39 -1.06 -1.99
CA LEU A 57 24.20 -1.16 -2.84
C LEU A 57 23.32 -2.37 -2.51
N LEU A 58 23.91 -3.43 -1.96
CA LEU A 58 23.19 -4.66 -1.62
C LEU A 58 22.00 -4.45 -0.67
N PRO A 59 22.12 -3.73 0.47
CA PRO A 59 20.97 -3.46 1.34
C PRO A 59 19.90 -2.61 0.66
N ILE A 60 20.28 -1.67 -0.20
CA ILE A 60 19.33 -0.83 -0.96
C ILE A 60 18.50 -1.72 -1.90
N ILE A 61 19.16 -2.61 -2.65
CA ILE A 61 18.48 -3.54 -3.56
C ILE A 61 17.56 -4.49 -2.77
N GLN A 62 18.01 -5.03 -1.63
CA GLN A 62 17.19 -5.89 -0.78
C GLN A 62 15.92 -5.19 -0.32
N VAL A 63 16.02 -3.94 0.14
CA VAL A 63 14.85 -3.15 0.55
C VAL A 63 13.90 -2.93 -0.63
N ILE A 64 14.41 -2.57 -1.81
CA ILE A 64 13.59 -2.37 -3.02
C ILE A 64 12.85 -3.67 -3.39
N VAL A 65 13.53 -4.80 -3.37
CA VAL A 65 12.94 -6.11 -3.71
C VAL A 65 11.86 -6.50 -2.70
N ILE A 66 12.14 -6.37 -1.40
CA ILE A 66 11.15 -6.66 -0.34
C ILE A 66 9.91 -5.78 -0.51
N GLN A 67 10.10 -4.49 -0.79
CA GLN A 67 8.98 -3.58 -1.05
C GLN A 67 8.17 -3.99 -2.27
N LEU A 68 8.81 -4.31 -3.39
CA LEU A 68 8.12 -4.75 -4.60
C LEU A 68 7.23 -5.98 -4.31
N VAL A 69 7.75 -6.94 -3.55
CA VAL A 69 6.99 -8.14 -3.13
C VAL A 69 5.80 -7.76 -2.25
N LEU A 70 6.02 -6.93 -1.22
CA LEU A 70 4.94 -6.47 -0.32
C LEU A 70 3.85 -5.70 -1.09
N TYR A 71 4.22 -4.91 -2.10
CA TYR A 71 3.27 -4.19 -2.93
C TYR A 71 2.44 -5.08 -3.85
N VAL A 72 3.07 -6.06 -4.49
CA VAL A 72 2.33 -7.06 -5.29
C VAL A 72 1.33 -7.80 -4.41
N LEU A 73 1.74 -8.18 -3.20
CA LEU A 73 0.85 -8.80 -2.21
C LEU A 73 -0.28 -7.85 -1.81
N LEU A 74 0.00 -6.57 -1.55
CA LEU A 74 -1.01 -5.57 -1.21
C LEU A 74 -2.06 -5.42 -2.34
N ILE A 75 -1.64 -5.30 -3.61
CA ILE A 75 -2.57 -5.25 -4.74
C ILE A 75 -3.42 -6.51 -4.79
N ALA A 76 -2.80 -7.69 -4.68
CA ALA A 76 -3.49 -8.96 -4.75
C ALA A 76 -4.53 -9.09 -3.62
N ILE A 77 -4.18 -8.69 -2.40
CA ILE A 77 -5.08 -8.66 -1.24
C ILE A 77 -6.24 -7.69 -1.49
N LEU A 78 -5.96 -6.44 -1.87
CA LEU A 78 -7.02 -5.45 -2.11
C LEU A 78 -7.94 -5.86 -3.25
N TRP A 79 -7.40 -6.44 -4.32
CA TRP A 79 -8.19 -7.02 -5.41
C TRP A 79 -9.09 -8.14 -4.90
N TYR A 80 -8.52 -9.10 -4.15
CA TYR A 80 -9.27 -10.19 -3.54
C TYR A 80 -10.38 -9.70 -2.61
N LEU A 81 -10.09 -8.76 -1.70
CA LEU A 81 -11.06 -8.14 -0.79
C LEU A 81 -12.22 -7.51 -1.57
N THR A 82 -11.90 -6.73 -2.61
CA THR A 82 -12.89 -6.07 -3.46
C THR A 82 -13.81 -7.08 -4.13
N GLN A 83 -13.27 -8.17 -4.68
CA GLN A 83 -14.06 -9.24 -5.31
C GLN A 83 -14.89 -10.03 -4.28
N ALA A 84 -14.31 -10.34 -3.13
CA ALA A 84 -14.98 -11.10 -2.07
C ALA A 84 -16.19 -10.33 -1.52
N ILE A 85 -16.02 -9.05 -1.19
CA ILE A 85 -17.09 -8.16 -0.73
C ILE A 85 -18.10 -7.91 -1.85
N GLY A 86 -17.63 -7.66 -3.07
CA GLY A 86 -18.49 -7.48 -4.25
C GLY A 86 -19.43 -8.66 -4.47
N ASN A 87 -18.91 -9.88 -4.35
CA ASN A 87 -19.71 -11.11 -4.45
C ASN A 87 -20.61 -11.34 -3.24
N LEU A 88 -20.19 -10.95 -2.03
CA LEU A 88 -21.00 -11.09 -0.82
C LEU A 88 -22.29 -10.26 -0.88
N PHE A 89 -22.20 -9.05 -1.42
CA PHE A 89 -23.32 -8.10 -1.53
C PHE A 89 -23.92 -8.00 -2.94
N PHE A 90 -23.51 -8.85 -3.89
CA PHE A 90 -23.96 -8.83 -5.29
C PHE A 90 -23.83 -7.45 -5.94
N LEU A 91 -22.69 -6.77 -5.71
CA LEU A 91 -22.46 -5.41 -6.19
C LEU A 91 -22.34 -5.35 -7.71
N ARG A 92 -22.89 -4.27 -8.31
CA ARG A 92 -22.69 -3.95 -9.73
C ARG A 92 -21.22 -3.62 -10.01
N GLN A 93 -20.78 -3.81 -11.26
CA GLN A 93 -19.38 -3.58 -11.67
C GLN A 93 -18.87 -2.17 -11.35
N SER A 94 -19.71 -1.14 -11.49
CA SER A 94 -19.35 0.23 -11.14
C SER A 94 -19.08 0.40 -9.64
N SER A 95 -19.95 -0.16 -8.78
CA SER A 95 -19.79 -0.14 -7.32
C SER A 95 -18.57 -0.93 -6.87
N LEU A 96 -18.28 -2.06 -7.53
CA LEU A 96 -17.08 -2.86 -7.26
C LEU A 96 -15.80 -2.07 -7.57
N ARG A 97 -15.78 -1.30 -8.66
CA ARG A 97 -14.64 -0.41 -8.97
C ARG A 97 -14.47 0.69 -7.93
N LEU A 98 -15.56 1.34 -7.52
CA LEU A 98 -15.53 2.37 -6.48
C LEU A 98 -15.06 1.80 -5.15
N LEU A 99 -15.51 0.60 -4.77
CA LEU A 99 -15.04 -0.10 -3.58
C LEU A 99 -13.53 -0.37 -3.66
N GLY A 100 -13.04 -0.85 -4.79
CA GLY A 100 -11.60 -1.10 -4.96
C GLY A 100 -10.75 0.16 -4.87
N ILE A 101 -11.20 1.27 -5.49
CA ILE A 101 -10.55 2.58 -5.37
C ILE A 101 -10.59 3.06 -3.92
N PHE A 102 -11.73 2.94 -3.25
CA PHE A 102 -11.89 3.33 -1.85
C PHE A 102 -10.94 2.55 -0.93
N LEU A 103 -10.92 1.22 -1.01
CA LEU A 103 -10.01 0.39 -0.21
C LEU A 103 -8.53 0.68 -0.49
N TRP A 104 -8.18 0.97 -1.75
CA TRP A 104 -6.83 1.39 -2.11
C TRP A 104 -6.47 2.74 -1.52
N MET A 105 -7.36 3.74 -1.61
CA MET A 105 -7.16 5.06 -0.98
C MET A 105 -7.02 4.94 0.54
N MET A 106 -7.83 4.10 1.19
CA MET A 106 -7.73 3.85 2.62
C MET A 106 -6.39 3.22 2.99
N ALA A 107 -5.90 2.23 2.24
CA ALA A 107 -4.59 1.63 2.45
C ALA A 107 -3.44 2.65 2.22
N ALA A 108 -3.55 3.48 1.18
CA ALA A 108 -2.57 4.54 0.93
C ALA A 108 -2.54 5.56 2.08
N ILE A 109 -3.71 6.04 2.53
CA ILE A 109 -3.83 6.97 3.67
C ILE A 109 -3.24 6.34 4.93
N ASP A 110 -3.54 5.07 5.21
CA ASP A 110 -3.02 4.34 6.37
C ASP A 110 -1.48 4.26 6.33
N ILE A 111 -0.92 3.85 5.18
CA ILE A 111 0.54 3.79 4.97
C ILE A 111 1.17 5.18 5.13
N PHE A 112 0.61 6.23 4.51
CA PHE A 112 1.11 7.59 4.63
C PHE A 112 1.04 8.11 6.06
N ALA A 113 -0.08 7.88 6.77
CA ALA A 113 -0.26 8.35 8.13
C ALA A 113 0.67 7.64 9.11
N VAL A 114 0.80 6.31 9.02
CA VAL A 114 1.78 5.53 9.80
C VAL A 114 3.19 6.01 9.51
N ASN A 115 3.51 6.28 8.26
CA ASN A 115 4.82 6.76 7.86
C ASN A 115 5.12 8.14 8.44
N SER A 116 4.18 9.07 8.33
CA SER A 116 4.32 10.42 8.89
C SER A 116 4.43 10.41 10.42
N TYR A 117 3.71 9.51 11.08
CA TYR A 117 3.76 9.35 12.53
C TYR A 117 5.09 8.74 13.02
N ARG A 118 5.63 7.77 12.28
CA ARG A 118 6.88 7.09 12.65
C ARG A 118 8.13 7.85 12.25
N PHE A 119 8.06 8.64 11.17
CA PHE A 119 9.19 9.35 10.58
C PHE A 119 8.83 10.82 10.32
N PRO A 120 8.70 11.64 11.38
CA PRO A 120 8.21 13.02 11.27
C PRO A 120 9.14 13.94 10.45
N ASP A 121 10.42 13.60 10.32
CA ASP A 121 11.40 14.39 9.56
C ASP A 121 11.54 13.99 8.09
N SER A 122 10.82 12.96 7.65
CA SER A 122 10.89 12.49 6.27
C SER A 122 10.34 13.50 5.26
N LEU A 123 10.76 13.41 3.99
CA LEU A 123 10.20 14.26 2.93
C LEU A 123 8.67 14.14 2.81
N PHE A 124 8.10 12.97 3.11
CA PHE A 124 6.67 12.72 2.97
C PHE A 124 5.84 13.30 4.11
N SER A 125 6.35 13.28 5.34
CA SER A 125 5.71 13.95 6.49
C SER A 125 5.78 15.47 6.37
N GLN A 126 6.79 16.02 5.70
CA GLN A 126 6.90 17.45 5.46
C GLN A 126 5.78 18.00 4.57
N PHE A 127 5.26 17.21 3.62
CA PHE A 127 4.10 17.61 2.80
C PHE A 127 2.79 17.63 3.60
N ILE A 128 2.67 16.84 4.66
CA ILE A 128 1.45 16.71 5.47
C ILE A 128 1.85 16.75 6.95
N ARG A 129 2.10 17.96 7.47
CA ARG A 129 2.33 18.20 8.90
C ARG A 129 1.01 18.22 9.65
N LEU A 130 0.57 17.05 10.08
CA LEU A 130 -0.57 16.89 10.99
C LEU A 130 -0.07 16.68 12.42
N PRO A 131 -0.83 17.13 13.45
CA PRO A 131 -0.52 16.79 14.83
C PRO A 131 -0.57 15.27 15.06
N ASP A 132 0.26 14.76 15.97
CA ASP A 132 0.32 13.32 16.29
C ASP A 132 -1.05 12.74 16.65
N ALA A 133 -1.87 13.47 17.42
CA ALA A 133 -3.22 13.05 17.76
C ALA A 133 -4.11 12.84 16.52
N ALA A 134 -3.99 13.72 15.51
CA ALA A 134 -4.73 13.59 14.26
C ALA A 134 -4.24 12.39 13.45
N LEU A 135 -2.92 12.17 13.38
CA LEU A 135 -2.34 11.00 12.71
C LEU A 135 -2.81 9.69 13.35
N ILE A 136 -2.79 9.60 14.68
CA ILE A 136 -3.28 8.42 15.42
C ILE A 136 -4.75 8.15 15.11
N ILE A 137 -5.60 9.20 15.09
CA ILE A 137 -7.02 9.05 14.75
C ILE A 137 -7.18 8.56 13.31
N ILE A 138 -6.45 9.14 12.36
CA ILE A 138 -6.49 8.73 10.96
C ILE A 138 -6.11 7.26 10.84
N ILE A 139 -4.97 6.86 11.39
CA ILE A 139 -4.48 5.47 11.41
C ILE A 139 -5.53 4.54 12.01
N ALA A 140 -6.08 4.90 13.18
CA ALA A 140 -7.09 4.08 13.86
C ALA A 140 -8.33 3.86 12.99
N ILE A 141 -8.84 4.93 12.35
CA ILE A 141 -10.02 4.85 11.48
C ILE A 141 -9.69 4.03 10.22
N SER A 142 -8.57 4.30 9.54
CA SER A 142 -8.22 3.61 8.30
C SER A 142 -7.93 2.13 8.52
N SER A 143 -7.15 1.80 9.54
CA SER A 143 -6.86 0.42 9.93
C SER A 143 -8.13 -0.32 10.33
N THR A 144 -9.06 0.31 11.06
CA THR A 144 -10.34 -0.32 11.45
C THR A 144 -11.22 -0.61 10.24
N LEU A 145 -11.33 0.32 9.30
CA LEU A 145 -12.12 0.11 8.07
C LEU A 145 -11.53 -1.00 7.20
N LEU A 146 -10.20 -1.07 7.08
CA LEU A 146 -9.53 -2.16 6.37
C LEU A 146 -9.72 -3.51 7.09
N LEU A 147 -9.68 -3.54 8.42
CA LEU A 147 -9.97 -4.73 9.21
C LEU A 147 -11.40 -5.23 8.98
N ILE A 148 -12.39 -4.34 8.98
CA ILE A 148 -13.79 -4.68 8.67
C ILE A 148 -13.88 -5.29 7.26
N ALA A 149 -13.19 -4.71 6.26
CA ALA A 149 -13.16 -5.27 4.92
C ALA A 149 -12.58 -6.68 4.88
N ILE A 150 -11.51 -6.95 5.64
CA ILE A 150 -10.92 -8.29 5.79
C ILE A 150 -11.91 -9.25 6.42
N LEU A 151 -12.60 -8.85 7.51
CA LEU A 151 -13.59 -9.69 8.17
C LEU A 151 -14.75 -10.04 7.24
N LEU A 152 -15.28 -9.08 6.48
CA LEU A 152 -16.33 -9.30 5.48
C LEU A 152 -15.89 -10.28 4.38
N ALA A 153 -14.64 -10.16 3.90
CA ALA A 153 -14.09 -11.13 2.96
C ALA A 153 -13.92 -12.53 3.59
N GLY A 154 -13.58 -12.60 4.89
CA GLY A 154 -13.53 -13.84 5.66
C GLY A 154 -14.89 -14.54 5.76
N VAL A 155 -15.97 -13.79 6.01
CA VAL A 155 -17.35 -14.32 6.01
C VAL A 155 -17.67 -14.99 4.66
N ARG A 156 -17.28 -14.37 3.55
CA ARG A 156 -17.47 -14.96 2.22
C ARG A 156 -16.74 -16.30 2.05
N LEU A 157 -15.51 -16.41 2.55
CA LEU A 157 -14.69 -17.62 2.49
C LEU A 157 -15.32 -18.76 3.30
N ILE A 158 -15.81 -18.46 4.51
CA ILE A 158 -16.52 -19.44 5.35
C ILE A 158 -17.80 -19.89 4.66
N ARG A 159 -18.63 -18.95 4.16
CA ARG A 159 -19.86 -19.26 3.43
C ARG A 159 -19.61 -20.15 2.22
N HIS A 160 -18.56 -19.89 1.44
CA HIS A 160 -18.20 -20.71 0.30
C HIS A 160 -17.81 -22.14 0.72
N ARG A 161 -17.03 -22.29 1.80
CA ARG A 161 -16.66 -23.61 2.34
C ARG A 161 -17.87 -24.39 2.85
N MET A 162 -18.82 -23.75 3.54
CA MET A 162 -20.02 -24.43 4.02
C MET A 162 -20.86 -24.99 2.87
N ILE A 163 -21.02 -24.21 1.78
CA ILE A 163 -21.70 -24.67 0.56
C ILE A 163 -21.00 -25.88 -0.05
N LEU A 164 -19.66 -25.87 -0.14
CA LEU A 164 -18.88 -26.98 -0.68
C LEU A 164 -19.00 -28.26 0.17
N LEU A 165 -19.18 -28.12 1.49
CA LEU A 165 -19.38 -29.23 2.41
C LEU A 165 -20.82 -29.74 2.46
N GLY A 166 -21.73 -29.19 1.65
CA GLY A 166 -23.16 -29.56 1.68
C GLY A 166 -23.88 -29.12 2.95
N ILE A 167 -23.25 -28.29 3.78
CA ILE A 167 -23.84 -27.71 4.98
C ILE A 167 -24.63 -26.50 4.51
N SER A 168 -25.91 -26.68 4.25
CA SER A 168 -26.84 -25.61 3.92
C SER A 168 -27.04 -24.71 5.14
N ALA A 169 -26.12 -23.76 5.33
CA ALA A 169 -26.26 -22.73 6.35
C ALA A 169 -27.29 -21.70 5.87
N ILE A 170 -28.46 -21.71 6.51
CA ILE A 170 -29.42 -20.62 6.50
C ILE A 170 -28.80 -19.49 7.34
N LEU A 171 -27.99 -18.63 6.72
CA LEU A 171 -27.46 -17.38 7.28
C LEU A 171 -27.16 -16.38 6.14
#